data_AF-A4BG14-F1
#
_entry.id   AF-A4BG14-F1
#
_cell.length_a   1.000
_cell.length_b   1.000
_cell.length_c   1.000
_cell.angle_alpha   90.00
_cell.angle_beta   90.00
_cell.angle_gamma   90.00
#
_symmetry.space_group_name_H-M   'P 1'
#
loop_
_entity.id
_entity.type
_entity.pdbx_description
1 polymer ?
#
loop_
_entity_poly.entity_id
_entity_poly.type
_entity_poly.pdbx_seq_one_letter_code
_entity_poly.pdbx_strand_id
1 'polypeptide(L)'
;MKFWIPLTVLCLSAASVAAQSIDQSRVEALVAAQTVLQETIAQRCQQGTPPDLNAFRNAATQWMTVQALQLPASEFLQTDHRFVFWPDPKDRLKRQVQTALTTPPDATDWSALPSSVTSLSAIELILTDATPLSHCPWLNAIADYQVKQTDELAKLQQFYTFGTAEQLTALHGTALTLHAILKEIISREDRTLWVLAPAWRSETGPDIANALIQQSLELMQLFSEQNPELQLKIEEWQSRPRLSIDTPRAEIAQWNQAAEALAGYVEDTLAPSLNIFIGFNNFDGD
;
A
#
# COMPACT_ATOMS: atom_id res chain seq x y z
N MET A 1 -42.02 48.35 34.96
CA MET A 1 -42.12 47.02 34.32
C MET A 1 -40.71 46.51 34.06
N LYS A 2 -40.29 45.46 34.77
CA LYS A 2 -38.96 44.82 34.61
C LYS A 2 -39.14 43.59 33.71
N PHE A 3 -38.48 43.56 32.57
CA PHE A 3 -38.41 42.39 31.71
C PHE A 3 -37.14 41.60 32.03
N TRP A 4 -37.32 40.31 32.36
CA TRP A 4 -36.26 39.32 32.47
C TRP A 4 -36.11 38.64 31.11
N ILE A 5 -34.88 38.60 30.57
CA ILE A 5 -34.52 37.80 29.40
C ILE A 5 -33.84 36.53 29.93
N PRO A 6 -34.33 35.32 29.61
CA PRO A 6 -33.64 34.10 29.98
C PRO A 6 -32.44 33.89 29.06
N LEU A 7 -31.28 33.66 29.66
CA LEU A 7 -30.04 33.32 28.99
C LEU A 7 -30.12 31.86 28.52
N THR A 8 -30.36 31.65 27.22
CA THR A 8 -30.32 30.31 26.62
C THR A 8 -28.86 29.89 26.46
N VAL A 9 -28.41 28.99 27.33
CA VAL A 9 -27.11 28.31 27.19
C VAL A 9 -27.23 27.31 26.05
N LEU A 10 -26.72 27.68 24.88
CA LEU A 10 -26.49 26.76 23.76
C LEU A 10 -25.30 25.86 24.12
N CYS A 11 -25.58 24.65 24.60
CA CYS A 11 -24.61 23.57 24.63
C CYS A 11 -24.30 23.14 23.19
N LEU A 12 -23.24 23.72 22.60
CA LEU A 12 -22.57 23.16 21.43
C LEU A 12 -21.84 21.88 21.89
N SER A 13 -22.53 20.75 21.83
CA SER A 13 -21.88 19.45 21.83
C SER A 13 -21.14 19.29 20.50
N ALA A 14 -19.90 19.75 20.44
CA ALA A 14 -18.97 19.33 19.41
C ALA A 14 -18.79 17.82 19.59
N ALA A 15 -19.47 17.03 18.75
CA ALA A 15 -19.16 15.62 18.63
C ALA A 15 -17.70 15.55 18.16
N SER A 16 -16.79 15.22 19.08
CA SER A 16 -15.42 14.88 18.74
C SER A 16 -15.49 13.59 17.95
N VAL A 17 -15.61 13.70 16.63
CA VAL A 17 -15.31 12.58 15.74
C VAL A 17 -13.87 12.23 16.05
N ALA A 18 -13.65 11.12 16.74
CA ALA A 18 -12.31 10.61 16.97
C ALA A 18 -11.66 10.49 15.59
N ALA A 19 -10.58 11.23 15.36
CA ALA A 19 -9.86 11.13 14.11
C ALA A 19 -9.45 9.67 13.93
N GLN A 20 -9.92 9.07 12.84
CA GLN A 20 -9.58 7.68 12.51
C GLN A 20 -8.06 7.59 12.36
N SER A 21 -7.45 6.57 12.98
CA SER A 21 -6.02 6.35 12.84
C SER A 21 -5.67 5.96 11.40
N ILE A 22 -4.45 6.31 10.97
CA ILE A 22 -4.01 6.11 9.58
C ILE A 22 -4.05 4.64 9.17
N ASP A 23 -3.73 3.70 10.07
CA ASP A 23 -3.80 2.26 9.82
C ASP A 23 -5.22 1.80 9.49
N GLN A 24 -6.21 2.21 10.29
CA GLN A 24 -7.60 1.86 10.06
C GLN A 24 -8.08 2.44 8.72
N SER A 25 -7.75 3.70 8.44
CA SER A 25 -8.10 4.35 7.17
C SER A 25 -7.50 3.62 5.95
N ARG A 26 -6.24 3.18 6.04
CA ARG A 26 -5.57 2.44 4.94
C ARG A 26 -6.15 1.05 4.74
N VAL A 27 -6.43 0.32 5.82
CA VAL A 27 -7.05 -1.00 5.75
C VAL A 27 -8.46 -0.92 5.16
N GLU A 28 -9.28 0.05 5.58
CA GLU A 28 -10.61 0.26 5.02
C GLU A 28 -10.57 0.65 3.53
N ALA A 29 -9.62 1.51 3.14
CA ALA A 29 -9.40 1.86 1.73
C ALA A 29 -9.02 0.62 0.90
N LEU A 30 -8.19 -0.28 1.44
CA LEU A 30 -7.84 -1.53 0.79
C LEU A 30 -9.05 -2.48 0.64
N VAL A 31 -9.86 -2.66 1.69
CA VAL A 31 -11.10 -3.46 1.64
C VAL A 31 -12.02 -2.95 0.51
N ALA A 32 -12.24 -1.63 0.47
CA ALA A 32 -13.06 -1.02 -0.56
C ALA A 32 -12.47 -1.22 -1.96
N ALA A 33 -11.16 -1.03 -2.13
CA ALA A 33 -10.50 -1.19 -3.43
C ALA A 33 -10.53 -2.63 -3.94
N GLN A 34 -10.37 -3.62 -3.06
CA GLN A 34 -10.46 -5.05 -3.40
C GLN A 34 -11.87 -5.45 -3.80
N THR A 35 -12.89 -4.94 -3.10
CA THR A 35 -14.30 -5.16 -3.44
C THR A 35 -14.61 -4.60 -4.83
N VAL A 36 -14.21 -3.36 -5.11
CA VAL A 36 -14.40 -2.74 -6.44
C VAL A 36 -13.67 -3.51 -7.53
N LEU A 37 -12.45 -4.00 -7.27
CA LEU A 37 -11.71 -4.84 -8.21
C LEU A 37 -12.46 -6.15 -8.50
N GLN A 38 -12.95 -6.84 -7.47
CA GLN A 38 -13.74 -8.07 -7.61
C GLN A 38 -14.99 -7.84 -8.47
N GLU A 39 -15.76 -6.79 -8.18
CA GLU A 39 -16.96 -6.43 -8.96
C GLU A 39 -16.62 -6.12 -10.42
N THR A 40 -15.54 -5.37 -10.66
CA THR A 40 -15.06 -5.01 -12.01
C THR A 40 -14.66 -6.25 -12.80
N ILE A 41 -13.96 -7.20 -12.15
CA ILE A 41 -13.59 -8.49 -12.75
C ILE A 41 -14.84 -9.31 -13.09
N ALA A 42 -15.79 -9.42 -12.15
CA ALA A 42 -17.04 -10.16 -12.37
C ALA A 42 -17.84 -9.58 -13.55
N GLN A 43 -17.99 -8.25 -13.59
CA GLN A 43 -18.67 -7.56 -14.68
C GLN A 43 -17.97 -7.81 -16.03
N ARG A 44 -16.64 -7.67 -16.08
CA ARG A 44 -15.84 -7.98 -17.26
C ARG A 44 -16.10 -9.40 -17.76
N CYS A 45 -16.09 -10.36 -16.86
CA CYS A 45 -16.25 -11.77 -17.21
C CYS A 45 -17.66 -12.14 -17.69
N GLN A 46 -18.67 -11.35 -17.31
CA GLN A 46 -20.03 -11.51 -17.81
C GLN A 46 -20.26 -10.79 -19.15
N GLN A 47 -19.67 -9.59 -19.32
CA GLN A 47 -19.98 -8.70 -20.43
C GLN A 47 -18.94 -8.71 -21.57
N GLY A 48 -17.76 -9.29 -21.35
CA GLY A 48 -16.67 -9.30 -22.32
C GLY A 48 -16.09 -7.92 -22.62
N THR A 49 -16.21 -6.95 -21.70
CA THR A 49 -15.68 -5.59 -21.88
C THR A 49 -14.14 -5.60 -21.96
N PRO A 50 -13.50 -4.55 -22.51
CA PRO A 50 -12.04 -4.37 -22.40
C PRO A 50 -11.56 -4.20 -20.95
N PRO A 51 -10.29 -4.51 -20.62
CA PRO A 51 -9.83 -4.48 -19.24
C PRO A 51 -9.70 -3.02 -18.79
N ASP A 52 -10.47 -2.64 -17.78
CA ASP A 52 -10.23 -1.41 -17.03
C ASP A 52 -9.24 -1.71 -15.91
N LEU A 53 -8.02 -1.22 -16.05
CA LEU A 53 -6.95 -1.42 -15.07
C LEU A 53 -7.05 -0.43 -13.90
N ASN A 54 -7.98 0.53 -13.89
CA ASN A 54 -8.08 1.52 -12.81
C ASN A 54 -8.43 0.88 -11.46
N ALA A 55 -9.37 -0.07 -11.45
CA ALA A 55 -9.72 -0.80 -10.23
C ALA A 55 -8.52 -1.61 -9.70
N PHE A 56 -7.75 -2.21 -10.61
CA PHE A 56 -6.53 -2.93 -10.28
C PHE A 56 -5.45 -1.99 -9.71
N ARG A 57 -5.16 -0.88 -10.42
CA ARG A 57 -4.19 0.15 -10.01
C ARG A 57 -4.49 0.66 -8.60
N ASN A 58 -5.76 0.95 -8.32
CA ASN A 58 -6.20 1.38 -7.00
C ASN A 58 -5.95 0.29 -5.94
N ALA A 59 -6.38 -0.97 -6.17
CA ALA A 59 -6.18 -2.05 -5.22
C ALA A 59 -4.69 -2.32 -4.93
N ALA A 60 -3.85 -2.34 -5.97
CA ALA A 60 -2.41 -2.49 -5.82
C ALA A 60 -1.79 -1.31 -5.05
N THR A 61 -2.23 -0.08 -5.32
CA THR A 61 -1.77 1.12 -4.60
C THR A 61 -2.16 1.08 -3.13
N GLN A 62 -3.40 0.74 -2.79
CA GLN A 62 -3.86 0.62 -1.40
C GLN A 62 -3.16 -0.53 -0.66
N TRP A 63 -2.82 -1.62 -1.35
CA TRP A 63 -2.05 -2.68 -0.71
C TRP A 63 -0.66 -2.18 -0.32
N MET A 64 0.03 -1.48 -1.23
CA MET A 64 1.38 -0.99 -0.96
C MET A 64 1.41 0.03 0.19
N THR A 65 0.37 0.86 0.34
CA THR A 65 0.27 1.77 1.48
C THR A 65 0.04 1.04 2.80
N VAL A 66 -0.80 0.00 2.82
CA VAL A 66 -0.99 -0.89 3.99
C VAL A 66 0.29 -1.64 4.35
N GLN A 67 0.96 -2.25 3.37
CA GLN A 67 2.22 -2.97 3.57
C GLN A 67 3.30 -2.06 4.19
N ALA A 68 3.40 -0.83 3.71
CA ALA A 68 4.36 0.15 4.19
C ALA A 68 4.15 0.57 5.65
N LEU A 69 2.97 0.33 6.24
CA LEU A 69 2.73 0.56 7.67
C LEU A 69 3.35 -0.53 8.57
N GLN A 70 3.78 -1.66 8.02
CA GLN A 70 4.36 -2.78 8.76
C GLN A 70 3.45 -3.27 9.90
N LEU A 71 2.17 -3.49 9.57
CA LEU A 71 1.18 -3.90 10.57
C LEU A 71 1.51 -5.30 11.13
N PRO A 72 1.41 -5.53 12.46
CA PRO A 72 1.57 -6.87 13.03
C PRO A 72 0.61 -7.89 12.41
N ALA A 73 -0.61 -7.46 12.08
CA ALA A 73 -1.60 -8.30 11.42
C ALA A 73 -1.14 -8.78 10.03
N SER A 74 -0.42 -7.95 9.26
CA SER A 74 0.09 -8.36 7.94
C SER A 74 1.23 -9.37 8.05
N GLU A 75 2.10 -9.23 9.06
CA GLU A 75 3.19 -10.16 9.33
C GLU A 75 2.67 -11.52 9.80
N PHE A 76 1.72 -11.52 10.75
CA PHE A 76 1.10 -12.75 11.26
C PHE A 76 0.46 -13.58 10.14
N LEU A 77 -0.20 -12.92 9.18
CA LEU A 77 -0.81 -13.58 8.02
C LEU A 77 0.21 -13.91 6.91
N GLN A 78 1.49 -13.51 7.06
CA GLN A 78 2.55 -13.63 6.05
C GLN A 78 2.13 -13.06 4.69
N THR A 79 1.53 -11.87 4.72
CA THR A 79 0.82 -11.31 3.57
C THR A 79 1.67 -10.54 2.59
N ASP A 80 2.91 -10.20 2.94
CA ASP A 80 3.80 -9.33 2.17
C ASP A 80 3.89 -9.69 0.68
N HIS A 81 4.05 -10.98 0.39
CA HIS A 81 4.13 -11.47 -0.99
C HIS A 81 2.81 -12.05 -1.51
N ARG A 82 1.79 -12.21 -0.65
CA ARG A 82 0.48 -12.80 -1.00
C ARG A 82 -0.43 -11.83 -1.75
N PHE A 83 -0.28 -10.54 -1.52
CA PHE A 83 -1.03 -9.51 -2.26
C PHE A 83 -0.27 -9.01 -3.48
N VAL A 84 1.00 -8.64 -3.36
CA VAL A 84 1.83 -8.23 -4.51
C VAL A 84 3.13 -9.04 -4.53
N PHE A 85 3.34 -9.79 -5.61
CA PHE A 85 4.54 -10.61 -5.79
C PHE A 85 5.66 -9.78 -6.42
N TRP A 86 6.44 -9.12 -5.56
CA TRP A 86 7.57 -8.27 -5.94
C TRP A 86 8.68 -8.33 -4.87
N PRO A 87 9.97 -8.19 -5.24
CA PRO A 87 10.51 -8.13 -6.60
C PRO A 87 10.52 -9.51 -7.31
N ASP A 88 10.41 -9.50 -8.63
CA ASP A 88 10.45 -10.73 -9.45
C ASP A 88 11.52 -10.69 -10.57
N PRO A 89 12.81 -10.74 -10.21
CA PRO A 89 13.91 -10.60 -11.17
C PRO A 89 14.00 -11.76 -12.18
N LYS A 90 13.31 -12.88 -11.94
CA LYS A 90 13.37 -14.11 -12.76
C LYS A 90 12.06 -14.42 -13.49
N ASP A 91 11.11 -13.47 -13.50
CA ASP A 91 9.77 -13.61 -14.10
C ASP A 91 9.10 -14.94 -13.66
N ARG A 92 9.22 -15.27 -12.37
CA ARG A 92 8.62 -16.46 -11.76
C ARG A 92 7.10 -16.38 -11.81
N LEU A 93 6.57 -15.16 -11.63
CA LEU A 93 5.15 -14.85 -11.73
C LEU A 93 4.54 -15.43 -12.99
N LYS A 94 5.09 -15.04 -14.16
CA LYS A 94 4.57 -15.46 -15.47
C LYS A 94 4.53 -16.97 -15.60
N ARG A 95 5.64 -17.63 -15.28
CA ARG A 95 5.77 -19.09 -15.41
C ARG A 95 4.80 -19.84 -14.50
N GLN A 96 4.67 -19.41 -13.25
CA GLN A 96 3.83 -20.07 -12.26
C GLN A 96 2.35 -19.86 -12.56
N VAL A 97 1.95 -18.65 -12.93
CA VAL A 97 0.56 -18.36 -13.36
C VAL A 97 0.22 -19.16 -14.61
N GLN A 98 1.06 -19.15 -15.66
CA GLN A 98 0.81 -19.92 -16.88
C GLN A 98 0.67 -21.42 -16.62
N THR A 99 1.44 -21.96 -15.67
CA THR A 99 1.30 -23.37 -15.25
C THR A 99 -0.05 -23.60 -14.57
N ALA A 100 -0.44 -22.73 -13.63
CA ALA A 100 -1.70 -22.83 -12.91
C ALA A 100 -2.92 -22.74 -13.86
N LEU A 101 -2.89 -21.84 -14.86
CA LEU A 101 -3.95 -21.66 -15.85
C LEU A 101 -4.27 -22.91 -16.69
N THR A 102 -3.42 -23.94 -16.67
CA THR A 102 -3.69 -25.23 -17.35
C THR A 102 -4.71 -26.11 -16.63
N THR A 103 -4.98 -25.81 -15.36
CA THR A 103 -5.94 -26.56 -14.53
C THR A 103 -7.09 -25.63 -14.13
N PRO A 104 -8.35 -26.10 -14.12
CA PRO A 104 -9.46 -25.33 -13.58
C PRO A 104 -9.24 -24.95 -12.10
N PRO A 105 -9.66 -23.75 -11.65
CA PRO A 105 -9.43 -23.29 -10.28
C PRO A 105 -10.19 -24.10 -9.22
N ASP A 106 -11.31 -24.74 -9.57
CA ASP A 106 -12.11 -25.63 -8.72
C ASP A 106 -11.46 -27.00 -8.53
N ALA A 107 -10.58 -27.41 -9.43
CA ALA A 107 -9.78 -28.63 -9.32
C ALA A 107 -8.41 -28.39 -8.68
N THR A 108 -8.10 -27.17 -8.24
CA THR A 108 -6.80 -26.78 -7.71
C THR A 108 -6.79 -26.72 -6.18
N ASP A 109 -5.74 -27.23 -5.54
CA ASP A 109 -5.51 -27.03 -4.10
C ASP A 109 -4.92 -25.64 -3.83
N TRP A 110 -5.79 -24.71 -3.46
CA TRP A 110 -5.43 -23.32 -3.16
C TRP A 110 -4.43 -23.18 -2.01
N SER A 111 -4.42 -24.11 -1.06
CA SER A 111 -3.51 -24.04 0.09
C SER A 111 -2.06 -24.34 -0.28
N ALA A 112 -1.85 -25.03 -1.41
CA ALA A 112 -0.53 -25.38 -1.93
C ALA A 112 -0.02 -24.40 -3.00
N LEU A 113 -0.84 -23.42 -3.42
CA LEU A 113 -0.45 -22.47 -4.46
C LEU A 113 0.60 -21.48 -3.94
N PRO A 114 1.62 -21.15 -4.75
CA PRO A 114 2.55 -20.10 -4.39
C PRO A 114 1.87 -18.72 -4.48
N SER A 115 2.34 -17.77 -3.67
CA SER A 115 1.81 -16.39 -3.65
C SER A 115 1.83 -15.69 -5.01
N SER A 116 2.73 -16.09 -5.90
CA SER A 116 2.78 -15.60 -7.28
C SER A 116 1.50 -15.92 -8.08
N VAL A 117 0.75 -16.97 -7.73
CA VAL A 117 -0.48 -17.38 -8.44
C VAL A 117 -1.72 -16.77 -7.79
N THR A 118 -1.70 -16.58 -6.47
CA THR A 118 -2.88 -16.12 -5.71
C THR A 118 -2.91 -14.60 -5.49
N SER A 119 -1.93 -13.85 -5.99
CA SER A 119 -1.74 -12.40 -5.72
C SER A 119 -2.43 -11.49 -6.75
N LEU A 120 -2.54 -10.19 -6.41
CA LEU A 120 -2.87 -9.13 -7.35
C LEU A 120 -1.94 -9.16 -8.57
N SER A 121 -0.66 -9.51 -8.41
CA SER A 121 0.27 -9.63 -9.55
C SER A 121 -0.17 -10.71 -10.56
N ALA A 122 -0.85 -11.77 -10.13
CA ALA A 122 -1.45 -12.75 -11.04
C ALA A 122 -2.64 -12.16 -11.80
N ILE A 123 -3.51 -11.41 -11.11
CA ILE A 123 -4.62 -10.67 -11.74
C ILE A 123 -4.06 -9.71 -12.79
N GLU A 124 -3.03 -8.92 -12.45
CA GLU A 124 -2.37 -8.00 -13.38
C GLU A 124 -1.91 -8.69 -14.65
N LEU A 125 -1.16 -9.79 -14.49
CA LEU A 125 -0.64 -10.55 -15.61
C LEU A 125 -1.78 -11.05 -16.51
N ILE A 126 -2.83 -11.65 -15.93
CA ILE A 126 -3.96 -12.18 -16.69
C ILE A 126 -4.72 -11.06 -17.41
N LEU A 127 -4.96 -9.92 -16.75
CA LEU A 127 -5.68 -8.78 -17.33
C LEU A 127 -4.91 -8.10 -18.46
N THR A 128 -3.58 -8.12 -18.41
CA THR A 128 -2.68 -7.49 -19.40
C THR A 128 -2.21 -8.42 -20.52
N ASP A 129 -2.49 -9.73 -20.43
CA ASP A 129 -2.21 -10.70 -21.50
C ASP A 129 -3.23 -10.58 -22.66
N ALA A 130 -2.95 -11.23 -23.79
CA ALA A 130 -3.74 -11.14 -25.02
C ALA A 130 -5.07 -11.93 -24.99
N THR A 131 -5.21 -12.92 -24.09
CA THR A 131 -6.41 -13.79 -24.00
C THR A 131 -7.13 -13.77 -22.64
N PRO A 132 -7.39 -12.59 -22.05
CA PRO A 132 -7.81 -12.46 -20.66
C PRO A 132 -9.19 -13.08 -20.36
N LEU A 133 -10.12 -13.06 -21.32
CA LEU A 133 -11.49 -13.57 -21.12
C LEU A 133 -11.54 -15.10 -20.95
N SER A 134 -10.60 -15.84 -21.54
CA SER A 134 -10.52 -17.29 -21.38
C SER A 134 -10.11 -17.73 -19.97
N HIS A 135 -9.59 -16.79 -19.17
CA HIS A 135 -9.11 -17.02 -17.81
C HIS A 135 -10.04 -16.44 -16.74
N CYS A 136 -11.28 -16.11 -17.11
CA CYS A 136 -12.30 -15.58 -16.18
C CYS A 136 -12.55 -16.41 -14.91
N PRO A 137 -12.60 -17.77 -14.97
CA PRO A 137 -12.70 -18.57 -13.76
C PRO A 137 -11.55 -18.31 -12.77
N TRP A 138 -10.33 -18.17 -13.28
CA TRP A 138 -9.14 -17.86 -12.47
C TRP A 138 -9.17 -16.43 -11.93
N LEU A 139 -9.53 -15.44 -12.75
CA LEU A 139 -9.65 -14.05 -12.30
C LEU A 139 -10.63 -13.90 -11.14
N ASN A 140 -11.83 -14.46 -11.26
CA ASN A 140 -12.83 -14.41 -10.19
C ASN A 140 -12.31 -15.11 -8.93
N ALA A 141 -11.75 -16.31 -9.06
CA ALA A 141 -11.29 -17.07 -7.90
C ALA A 141 -10.11 -16.38 -7.17
N ILE A 142 -9.18 -15.74 -7.90
CA ILE A 142 -8.10 -14.97 -7.27
C ILE A 142 -8.68 -13.72 -6.59
N ALA A 143 -9.61 -13.01 -7.22
CA ALA A 143 -10.25 -11.83 -6.62
C ALA A 143 -11.01 -12.18 -5.33
N ASP A 144 -11.79 -13.27 -5.34
CA ASP A 144 -12.49 -13.78 -4.15
C ASP A 144 -11.51 -14.12 -3.02
N TYR A 145 -10.40 -14.77 -3.37
CA TYR A 145 -9.33 -15.09 -2.41
C TYR A 145 -8.72 -13.82 -1.80
N GLN A 146 -8.44 -12.80 -2.62
CA GLN A 146 -7.85 -11.54 -2.18
C GLN A 146 -8.79 -10.77 -1.25
N VAL A 147 -10.08 -10.66 -1.59
CA VAL A 147 -11.10 -10.06 -0.70
C VAL A 147 -11.14 -10.77 0.64
N LYS A 148 -11.17 -12.11 0.65
CA LYS A 148 -11.16 -12.89 1.89
C LYS A 148 -9.90 -12.61 2.73
N GLN A 149 -8.71 -12.57 2.13
CA GLN A 149 -7.47 -12.27 2.86
C GLN A 149 -7.47 -10.83 3.40
N THR A 150 -8.00 -9.86 2.65
CA THR A 150 -8.13 -8.48 3.12
C THR A 150 -9.13 -8.36 4.27
N ASP A 151 -10.24 -9.08 4.24
CA ASP A 151 -11.21 -9.12 5.35
C ASP A 151 -10.59 -9.74 6.61
N GLU A 152 -9.78 -10.79 6.47
CA GLU A 152 -9.05 -11.41 7.58
C GLU A 152 -8.03 -10.42 8.18
N LEU A 153 -7.27 -9.72 7.33
CA LEU A 153 -6.37 -8.65 7.76
C LEU A 153 -7.11 -7.55 8.52
N ALA A 154 -8.23 -7.08 7.99
CA ALA A 154 -9.02 -6.02 8.62
C ALA A 154 -9.57 -6.43 9.99
N LYS A 155 -10.03 -7.67 10.14
CA LYS A 155 -10.48 -8.22 11.43
C LYS A 155 -9.32 -8.33 12.44
N LEU A 156 -8.15 -8.78 11.98
CA LEU A 156 -7.00 -8.90 12.86
C LEU A 156 -6.45 -7.54 13.30
N GLN A 157 -6.44 -6.55 12.41
CA GLN A 157 -5.95 -5.21 12.72
C GLN A 157 -6.74 -4.55 13.87
N GLN A 158 -8.03 -4.86 14.01
CA GLN A 158 -8.88 -4.33 15.10
C GLN A 158 -8.40 -4.71 16.50
N PHE A 159 -7.53 -5.72 16.65
CA PHE A 159 -6.97 -6.12 17.94
C PHE A 159 -5.69 -5.37 18.31
N TYR A 160 -5.11 -4.58 17.40
CA TYR A 160 -3.88 -3.84 17.63
C TYR A 160 -4.16 -2.37 17.89
N THR A 161 -3.38 -1.77 18.78
CA THR A 161 -3.40 -0.32 19.01
C THR A 161 -2.30 0.31 18.18
N PHE A 162 -2.64 1.30 17.37
CA PHE A 162 -1.70 2.01 16.51
C PHE A 162 -1.24 3.31 17.18
N GLY A 163 -0.38 3.15 18.20
CA GLY A 163 0.14 4.22 19.03
C GLY A 163 1.33 4.94 18.39
N THR A 164 1.99 5.77 19.20
CA THR A 164 3.12 6.60 18.75
C THR A 164 4.30 5.77 18.22
N ALA A 165 4.61 4.64 18.85
CA ALA A 165 5.70 3.75 18.43
C ALA A 165 5.39 3.08 17.09
N GLU A 166 4.15 2.64 16.89
CA GLU A 166 3.68 2.05 15.64
C GLU A 166 3.63 3.10 14.52
N GLN A 167 3.18 4.32 14.81
CA GLN A 167 3.18 5.44 13.85
C GLN A 167 4.60 5.81 13.40
N LEU A 168 5.57 5.81 14.33
CA LEU A 168 6.95 6.11 14.01
C LEU A 168 7.59 4.97 13.19
N THR A 169 7.30 3.73 13.57
CA THR A 169 7.72 2.54 12.81
C THR A 169 7.13 2.57 11.40
N ALA A 170 5.86 2.94 11.25
CA ALA A 170 5.23 3.10 9.95
C ALA A 170 5.82 4.23 9.10
N LEU A 171 6.24 5.35 9.72
CA LEU A 171 6.95 6.41 9.01
C LEU A 171 8.28 5.88 8.45
N HIS A 172 9.03 5.16 9.28
CA HIS A 172 10.28 4.51 8.88
C HIS A 172 10.07 3.47 7.77
N GLY A 173 9.13 2.53 7.98
CA GLY A 173 8.78 1.47 7.03
C GLY A 173 8.28 2.01 5.69
N THR A 174 7.50 3.09 5.71
CA THR A 174 7.04 3.77 4.48
C THR A 174 8.22 4.38 3.73
N ALA A 175 9.13 5.08 4.42
CA ALA A 175 10.32 5.66 3.81
C ALA A 175 11.24 4.59 3.21
N LEU A 176 11.47 3.48 3.94
CA LEU A 176 12.27 2.35 3.45
C LEU A 176 11.62 1.64 2.25
N THR A 177 10.31 1.46 2.27
CA THR A 177 9.57 0.84 1.15
C THR A 177 9.67 1.71 -0.10
N LEU A 178 9.47 3.03 0.03
CA LEU A 178 9.65 3.97 -1.06
C LEU A 178 11.09 3.95 -1.58
N HIS A 179 12.09 4.00 -0.69
CA HIS A 179 13.49 3.90 -1.06
C HIS A 179 13.77 2.60 -1.84
N ALA A 180 13.32 1.44 -1.35
CA ALA A 180 13.56 0.15 -2.01
C ALA A 180 12.98 0.10 -3.43
N ILE A 181 11.73 0.58 -3.61
CA ILE A 181 11.09 0.64 -4.93
C ILE A 181 11.88 1.54 -5.88
N LEU A 182 12.17 2.78 -5.45
CA LEU A 182 12.85 3.75 -6.31
C LEU A 182 14.28 3.30 -6.65
N LYS A 183 14.98 2.68 -5.69
CA LYS A 183 16.32 2.11 -5.89
C LYS A 183 16.29 1.01 -6.94
N GLU A 184 15.34 0.09 -6.86
CA GLU A 184 15.21 -0.99 -7.85
C GLU A 184 14.95 -0.41 -9.25
N ILE A 185 14.07 0.60 -9.37
CA ILE A 185 13.77 1.28 -10.64
C ILE A 185 15.02 1.93 -11.26
N ILE A 186 15.83 2.62 -10.45
CA ILE A 186 17.01 3.35 -10.96
C ILE A 186 18.27 2.48 -11.07
N SER A 187 18.28 1.27 -10.50
CA SER A 187 19.45 0.38 -10.46
C SER A 187 19.94 -0.10 -11.82
N ARG A 188 19.07 -0.05 -12.84
CA ARG A 188 19.37 -0.55 -14.19
C ARG A 188 19.26 0.55 -15.23
N GLU A 189 20.39 0.97 -15.78
CA GLU A 189 20.46 2.01 -16.82
C GLU A 189 19.95 1.52 -18.18
N ASP A 190 20.01 0.20 -18.43
CA ASP A 190 19.68 -0.46 -19.69
C ASP A 190 18.18 -0.72 -19.88
N ARG A 191 17.34 -0.40 -18.89
CA ARG A 191 15.91 -0.68 -18.92
C ARG A 191 15.08 0.59 -18.95
N THR A 192 13.93 0.50 -19.60
CA THR A 192 12.84 1.46 -19.43
C THR A 192 12.52 1.58 -17.94
N LEU A 193 12.41 2.82 -17.47
CA LEU A 193 12.01 3.12 -16.09
C LEU A 193 10.66 2.44 -15.79
N TRP A 194 10.40 2.20 -14.51
CA TRP A 194 9.16 1.59 -14.01
C TRP A 194 8.92 0.11 -14.37
N VAL A 195 9.61 -0.51 -15.33
CA VAL A 195 9.48 -1.96 -15.65
C VAL A 195 9.92 -2.87 -14.48
N LEU A 196 10.62 -2.31 -13.50
CA LEU A 196 11.00 -3.01 -12.27
C LEU A 196 10.15 -2.59 -11.06
N ALA A 197 9.20 -1.68 -11.22
CA ALA A 197 8.30 -1.28 -10.15
C ALA A 197 7.33 -2.42 -9.79
N PRO A 198 6.76 -2.42 -8.57
CA PRO A 198 5.58 -3.23 -8.29
C PRO A 198 4.46 -2.85 -9.27
N ALA A 199 3.72 -3.85 -9.76
CA ALA A 199 2.61 -3.66 -10.70
C ALA A 199 2.98 -2.85 -11.97
N TRP A 200 4.14 -3.18 -12.57
CA TRP A 200 4.66 -2.46 -13.73
C TRP A 200 3.90 -2.74 -15.04
N ARG A 201 3.25 -3.91 -15.19
CA ARG A 201 2.55 -4.27 -16.46
C ARG A 201 1.32 -3.40 -16.68
N SER A 202 0.77 -2.89 -15.60
CA SER A 202 -0.33 -1.94 -15.54
C SER A 202 0.13 -0.50 -15.37
N GLU A 203 1.44 -0.21 -15.44
CA GLU A 203 2.03 1.12 -15.26
C GLU A 203 1.67 1.78 -13.91
N THR A 204 1.42 0.99 -12.86
CA THR A 204 0.99 1.49 -11.53
C THR A 204 2.14 2.06 -10.69
N GLY A 205 3.39 1.86 -11.11
CA GLY A 205 4.58 2.24 -10.34
C GLY A 205 4.57 3.69 -9.80
N PRO A 206 4.30 4.71 -10.64
CA PRO A 206 4.20 6.10 -10.17
C PRO A 206 3.09 6.33 -9.14
N ASP A 207 1.92 5.70 -9.30
CA ASP A 207 0.78 5.83 -8.38
C ASP A 207 1.14 5.29 -6.99
N ILE A 208 1.78 4.11 -6.94
CA ILE A 208 2.31 3.51 -5.70
C ILE A 208 3.32 4.45 -5.05
N ALA A 209 4.31 4.94 -5.80
CA ALA A 209 5.34 5.81 -5.25
C ALA A 209 4.75 7.12 -4.70
N ASN A 210 3.82 7.75 -5.42
CA ASN A 210 3.14 8.96 -4.96
C ASN A 210 2.27 8.71 -3.71
N ALA A 211 1.60 7.57 -3.62
CA ALA A 211 0.82 7.20 -2.44
C ALA A 211 1.72 7.02 -1.20
N LEU A 212 2.91 6.42 -1.35
CA LEU A 212 3.89 6.30 -0.29
C LEU A 212 4.48 7.66 0.12
N ILE A 213 4.74 8.55 -0.84
CA ILE A 213 5.14 9.94 -0.55
C ILE A 213 4.06 10.65 0.27
N GLN A 214 2.80 10.52 -0.13
CA GLN A 214 1.67 11.13 0.56
C GLN A 214 1.50 10.57 1.99
N GLN A 215 1.63 9.25 2.15
CA GLN A 215 1.61 8.62 3.48
C GLN A 215 2.76 9.09 4.36
N SER A 216 3.96 9.25 3.80
CA SER A 216 5.11 9.78 4.54
C SER A 216 4.87 11.21 5.03
N LEU A 217 4.26 12.06 4.19
CA LEU A 217 3.87 13.43 4.58
C LEU A 217 2.85 13.43 5.73
N GLU A 218 1.81 12.59 5.64
CA GLU A 218 0.80 12.46 6.69
C GLU A 218 1.41 11.99 8.02
N LEU A 219 2.31 11.01 7.96
CA LEU A 219 3.00 10.49 9.14
C LEU A 219 3.99 11.51 9.72
N MET A 220 4.78 12.22 8.90
CA MET A 220 5.65 13.31 9.39
C MET A 220 4.86 14.41 10.11
N GLN A 221 3.65 14.73 9.62
CA GLN A 221 2.80 15.75 10.22
C GLN A 221 2.38 15.40 11.65
N LEU A 222 2.27 14.11 12.00
CA LEU A 222 1.96 13.67 13.37
C LEU A 222 3.06 14.05 14.38
N PHE A 223 4.30 14.21 13.91
CA PHE A 223 5.46 14.48 14.76
C PHE A 223 6.01 15.91 14.60
N SER A 224 5.52 16.69 13.63
CA SER A 224 6.12 17.98 13.27
C SER A 224 5.92 19.08 14.31
N GLU A 225 4.83 19.05 15.08
CA GLU A 225 4.58 20.04 16.15
C GLU A 225 5.69 20.07 17.19
N GLN A 226 6.30 18.91 17.46
CA GLN A 226 7.38 18.75 18.44
C GLN A 226 8.78 18.76 17.79
N ASN A 227 8.85 18.75 16.46
CA ASN A 227 10.10 18.59 15.70
C ASN A 227 10.15 19.57 14.52
N PRO A 228 10.65 20.80 14.70
CA PRO A 228 10.71 21.81 13.64
C PRO A 228 11.48 21.38 12.38
N GLU A 229 12.44 20.47 12.52
CA GLU A 229 13.17 19.91 11.38
C GLU A 229 12.28 19.05 10.46
N LEU A 230 11.26 18.37 11.02
CA LEU A 230 10.27 17.66 10.20
C LEU A 230 9.42 18.62 9.39
N GLN A 231 9.11 19.80 9.92
CA GLN A 231 8.36 20.82 9.17
C GLN A 231 9.12 21.24 7.90
N LEU A 232 10.45 21.42 8.01
CA LEU A 232 11.31 21.72 6.85
C LEU A 232 11.32 20.56 5.84
N LYS A 233 11.37 19.30 6.31
CA LYS A 233 11.29 18.12 5.42
C LYS A 233 9.93 18.00 4.74
N ILE A 234 8.83 18.31 5.43
CA ILE A 234 7.48 18.34 4.86
C ILE A 234 7.41 19.37 3.73
N GLU A 235 7.88 20.60 3.96
CA GLU A 235 7.92 21.65 2.95
C GLU A 235 8.78 21.26 1.74
N GLU A 236 9.95 20.67 1.99
CA GLU A 236 10.83 20.12 0.95
C GLU A 236 10.09 19.07 0.11
N TRP A 237 9.48 18.07 0.75
CA TRP A 237 8.76 16.99 0.06
C TRP A 237 7.52 17.48 -0.70
N GLN A 238 6.78 18.45 -0.14
CA GLN A 238 5.62 19.05 -0.81
C GLN A 238 6.01 19.89 -2.03
N SER A 239 7.20 20.49 -2.02
CA SER A 239 7.71 21.30 -3.14
C SER A 239 8.18 20.48 -4.34
N ARG A 240 8.48 19.20 -4.13
CA ARG A 240 8.99 18.31 -5.17
C ARG A 240 7.88 17.90 -6.16
N PRO A 241 8.20 17.82 -7.46
CA PRO A 241 7.25 17.32 -8.46
C PRO A 241 6.83 15.87 -8.16
N ARG A 242 5.56 15.58 -8.46
CA ARG A 242 5.00 14.23 -8.33
C ARG A 242 5.49 13.34 -9.46
N LEU A 243 5.65 12.06 -9.14
CA LEU A 243 6.18 11.07 -10.07
C LEU A 243 5.12 10.70 -11.12
N SER A 244 5.55 10.46 -12.35
CA SER A 244 4.76 9.96 -13.47
C SER A 244 5.58 8.96 -14.27
N ILE A 245 4.95 8.32 -15.26
CA ILE A 245 5.65 7.36 -16.13
C ILE A 245 6.81 8.01 -16.89
N ASP A 246 6.70 9.32 -17.16
CA ASP A 246 7.68 10.12 -17.91
C ASP A 246 8.71 10.81 -17.00
N THR A 247 8.64 10.61 -15.68
CA THR A 247 9.57 11.27 -14.76
C THR A 247 11.02 10.89 -15.08
N PRO A 248 11.92 11.87 -15.26
CA PRO A 248 13.33 11.61 -15.52
C PRO A 248 14.01 10.84 -14.39
N ARG A 249 14.95 9.94 -14.75
CA ARG A 249 15.72 9.14 -13.78
C ARG A 249 16.38 10.00 -12.68
N ALA A 250 16.88 11.18 -13.02
CA ALA A 250 17.51 12.09 -12.07
C ALA A 250 16.53 12.55 -10.96
N GLU A 251 15.28 12.79 -11.31
CA GLU A 251 14.23 13.17 -10.35
C GLU A 251 13.82 11.97 -9.48
N ILE A 252 13.71 10.77 -10.07
CA ILE A 252 13.50 9.53 -9.31
C ILE A 252 14.63 9.30 -8.31
N ALA A 253 15.89 9.55 -8.71
CA ALA A 253 17.06 9.43 -7.84
C ALA A 253 17.03 10.45 -6.69
N GLN A 254 16.56 11.69 -6.94
CA GLN A 254 16.37 12.68 -5.88
C GLN A 254 15.29 12.23 -4.87
N TRP A 255 14.19 11.65 -5.33
CA TRP A 255 13.18 11.05 -4.44
C TRP A 255 13.72 9.85 -3.66
N ASN A 256 14.54 9.01 -4.30
CA ASN A 256 15.20 7.87 -3.64
C ASN A 256 16.11 8.32 -2.49
N GLN A 257 16.92 9.36 -2.71
CA GLN A 257 17.78 9.97 -1.69
C GLN A 257 16.98 10.62 -0.58
N ALA A 258 15.87 11.31 -0.91
CA ALA A 258 15.00 11.90 0.10
C ALA A 258 14.37 10.85 1.01
N ALA A 259 13.90 9.74 0.43
CA ALA A 259 13.34 8.61 1.19
C ALA A 259 14.39 7.95 2.10
N GLU A 260 15.61 7.74 1.60
CA GLU A 260 16.74 7.24 2.41
C GLU A 260 17.07 8.18 3.58
N ALA A 261 17.18 9.48 3.30
CA ALA A 261 17.49 10.49 4.32
C ALA A 261 16.36 10.64 5.35
N LEU A 262 15.10 10.41 4.97
CA LEU A 262 13.99 10.37 5.90
C LEU A 262 14.07 9.13 6.80
N ALA A 263 14.34 7.95 6.24
CA ALA A 263 14.50 6.73 7.02
C ALA A 263 15.63 6.87 8.06
N GLY A 264 16.82 7.33 7.63
CA GLY A 264 17.94 7.57 8.53
C GLY A 264 17.64 8.65 9.59
N TYR A 265 16.92 9.73 9.24
CA TYR A 265 16.48 10.71 10.22
C TYR A 265 15.55 10.12 11.30
N VAL A 266 14.62 9.27 10.87
CA VAL A 266 13.68 8.63 11.78
C VAL A 266 14.41 7.71 12.76
N GLU A 267 15.33 6.88 12.25
CA GLU A 267 16.12 5.93 13.05
C GLU A 267 17.13 6.63 13.98
N ASP A 268 17.93 7.56 13.45
CA ASP A 268 19.09 8.12 14.16
C ASP A 268 18.73 9.33 15.05
N THR A 269 17.60 10.00 14.78
CA THR A 269 17.24 11.26 15.45
C THR A 269 15.87 11.22 16.11
N LEU A 270 14.81 10.94 15.36
CA LEU A 270 13.44 11.06 15.85
C LEU A 270 13.07 9.97 16.86
N ALA A 271 13.44 8.71 16.61
CA ALA A 271 13.21 7.62 17.56
C ALA A 271 13.94 7.83 18.90
N PRO A 272 15.25 8.11 18.92
CA PRO A 272 15.96 8.42 20.15
C PRO A 272 15.38 9.60 20.92
N SER A 273 14.93 10.67 20.23
CA SER A 273 14.35 11.84 20.90
C SER A 273 13.01 11.53 21.60
N LEU A 274 12.29 10.53 21.10
CA LEU A 274 11.04 10.02 21.68
C LEU A 274 11.26 8.85 22.64
N ASN A 275 12.50 8.42 22.87
CA ASN A 275 12.84 7.21 23.63
C ASN A 275 12.13 5.96 23.08
N ILE A 276 12.00 5.88 21.76
CA ILE A 276 11.46 4.73 21.03
C ILE A 276 12.64 4.03 20.35
N PHE A 277 12.69 2.71 20.44
CA PHE A 277 13.64 1.91 19.68
C PHE A 277 12.98 1.43 18.40
N ILE A 278 13.62 1.63 17.25
CA ILE A 278 13.18 1.07 15.97
C ILE A 278 14.08 -0.13 15.69
N GLY A 279 13.50 -1.33 15.73
CA GLY A 279 14.24 -2.57 15.55
C GLY A 279 13.40 -3.66 14.93
N PHE A 280 14.08 -4.59 14.24
CA PHE A 280 13.49 -5.65 13.42
C PHE A 280 12.58 -6.63 14.19
N ASN A 281 12.57 -6.59 15.53
CA ASN A 281 11.92 -7.57 16.40
C ASN A 281 11.03 -6.94 17.49
N ASN A 282 10.58 -5.69 17.36
CA ASN A 282 9.76 -5.05 18.41
C ASN A 282 8.47 -5.82 18.75
N PHE A 283 8.00 -6.73 17.87
CA PHE A 283 6.84 -7.58 18.11
C PHE A 283 7.16 -8.99 18.63
N ASP A 284 8.42 -9.43 18.65
CA ASP A 284 8.82 -10.74 19.16
C ASP A 284 8.92 -10.79 20.70
N GLY A 285 8.84 -9.63 21.37
CA GLY A 285 8.78 -9.54 22.83
C GLY A 285 10.10 -9.81 23.56
N ASP A 286 11.23 -9.73 22.85
CA ASP A 286 12.59 -9.82 23.40
C ASP A 286 13.16 -8.45 23.84
#